data_AF-A0A7C0VYI1-F1
#
_entry.id   AF-A0A7C0VYI1-F1
#
_cell.length_a   1.000
_cell.length_b   1.000
_cell.length_c   1.000
_cell.angle_alpha   90.00
_cell.angle_beta   90.00
_cell.angle_gamma   90.00
#
_symmetry.space_group_name_H-M   'P 1'
#
loop_
_entity.id
_entity.type
_entity.pdbx_description
1 polymer ?
#
loop_
_entity_poly.entity_id
_entity_poly.type
_entity_poly.pdbx_seq_one_letter_code
_entity_poly.pdbx_strand_id
1 'polypeptide(L)'
;MNNLRQAGLFLFAILTALMFTATNLWSSTNPWQGRIRPGFMAGNNSNDTDYFLDVLLPAYGTEKGLLFVNPHLRLDDNDGDEENIGIGYRQLLMNDSLILGVNAYYDTMNSQYDERYKQWGVGLEAMSTWVDFRSNYYHPFDDRKKQIPELDKYSFGSNALLVNRGYEEALRGFDAEVGVLVPFVSDYVETRVYGGGYWYNSDLSADIDGWKVRVEARPMQLVNLSLEFKDDDVKSATFIGGYFDIPFSIGELVSGNNPFKGISDVMGFGTGTRSLSERMVEKVVRDRHITAHTYQDETPEKTEDMIYVNADNPNSGTGTYEDPYQDISSVPADSLYSNGTWIYVFSSDSTADTYNDVNFTLLPKMVLWGQGYYHPVFRLGGGPNPILDGGGGEGGDVITLADYNEVMGLTIQNGDAGIYGNNIRGTNIHHNLIRNNGGGGTGIHIENYFSAADISGM
;
A
#
# COMPACT_ATOMS: atom_id res chain seq x y z
N MET A 1 5.97 -18.63 -3.94
CA MET A 1 6.89 -19.49 -4.74
C MET A 1 7.03 -19.07 -6.21
N ASN A 2 6.02 -18.46 -6.85
CA ASN A 2 6.13 -17.99 -8.24
C ASN A 2 6.92 -16.68 -8.39
N ASN A 3 6.77 -15.72 -7.47
CA ASN A 3 7.46 -14.42 -7.53
C ASN A 3 8.99 -14.55 -7.33
N LEU A 4 9.43 -15.32 -6.33
CA LEU A 4 10.85 -15.65 -6.11
C LEU A 4 11.53 -16.33 -7.32
N ARG A 5 10.78 -17.14 -8.09
CA ARG A 5 11.30 -17.75 -9.33
C ARG A 5 11.41 -16.74 -10.46
N GLN A 6 10.45 -15.82 -10.60
CA GLN A 6 10.49 -14.77 -11.62
C GLN A 6 11.59 -13.74 -11.31
N ALA A 7 11.71 -13.29 -10.06
CA ALA A 7 12.80 -12.42 -9.62
C ALA A 7 14.17 -13.10 -9.79
N GLY A 8 14.29 -14.39 -9.46
CA GLY A 8 15.51 -15.17 -9.71
C GLY A 8 15.88 -15.32 -11.19
N LEU A 9 14.89 -15.52 -12.06
CA LEU A 9 15.08 -15.58 -13.53
C LEU A 9 15.45 -14.22 -14.13
N PHE A 10 14.86 -13.14 -13.62
CA PHE A 10 15.15 -11.78 -14.05
C PHE A 10 16.54 -11.31 -13.59
N LEU A 11 16.91 -11.59 -12.33
CA LEU A 11 18.25 -11.35 -11.79
C LEU A 11 19.30 -12.16 -12.54
N PHE A 12 19.02 -13.43 -12.84
CA PHE A 12 19.90 -14.25 -13.68
C PHE A 12 20.01 -13.65 -15.09
N ALA A 13 18.91 -13.20 -15.71
CA ALA A 13 18.95 -12.59 -17.03
C ALA A 13 19.72 -11.25 -17.05
N ILE A 14 19.56 -10.39 -16.04
CA ILE A 14 20.31 -9.13 -15.89
C ILE A 14 21.78 -9.40 -15.65
N LEU A 15 22.12 -10.29 -14.70
CA LEU A 15 23.49 -10.69 -14.42
C LEU A 15 24.14 -11.32 -15.65
N THR A 16 23.41 -12.15 -16.39
CA THR A 16 23.90 -12.81 -17.62
C THR A 16 24.06 -11.81 -18.76
N ALA A 17 23.14 -10.85 -18.95
CA ALA A 17 23.22 -9.82 -19.97
C ALA A 17 24.32 -8.78 -19.68
N LEU A 18 24.48 -8.36 -18.43
CA LEU A 18 25.59 -7.55 -17.95
C LEU A 18 26.92 -8.30 -18.12
N MET A 19 26.97 -9.60 -17.80
CA MET A 19 28.15 -10.43 -18.03
C MET A 19 28.49 -10.60 -19.52
N PHE A 20 27.50 -10.76 -20.40
CA PHE A 20 27.73 -10.92 -21.85
C PHE A 20 28.23 -9.64 -22.52
N THR A 21 27.64 -8.49 -22.18
CA THR A 21 28.08 -7.16 -22.68
C THR A 21 29.41 -6.72 -22.05
N ALA A 22 29.70 -7.17 -20.84
CA ALA A 22 30.94 -6.88 -20.12
C ALA A 22 32.20 -7.47 -20.79
N THR A 23 32.09 -8.56 -21.52
CA THR A 23 33.25 -9.25 -22.12
C THR A 23 34.07 -8.37 -23.08
N ASN A 24 33.49 -7.29 -23.63
CA ASN A 24 34.18 -6.37 -24.54
C ASN A 24 34.62 -5.03 -23.92
N LEU A 25 34.13 -4.68 -22.71
CA LEU A 25 34.42 -3.39 -22.04
C LEU A 25 35.25 -3.54 -20.75
N TRP A 26 35.28 -4.74 -20.16
CA TRP A 26 35.90 -4.96 -18.86
C TRP A 26 37.35 -5.38 -19.05
N SER A 27 38.22 -4.39 -19.09
CA SER A 27 39.66 -4.61 -18.99
C SER A 27 39.96 -5.36 -17.68
N SER A 28 40.81 -6.39 -17.74
CA SER A 28 41.35 -7.13 -16.59
C SER A 28 42.26 -6.29 -15.67
N THR A 29 42.14 -4.96 -15.73
CA THR A 29 43.02 -3.97 -15.11
C THR A 29 42.27 -2.99 -14.21
N ASN A 30 40.98 -3.19 -13.91
CA ASN A 30 40.28 -2.33 -12.95
C ASN A 30 40.88 -2.54 -11.54
N PRO A 31 41.46 -1.49 -10.90
CA PRO A 31 42.07 -1.65 -9.58
C PRO A 31 41.04 -1.86 -8.46
N TRP A 32 39.76 -1.61 -8.73
CA TRP A 32 38.68 -1.74 -7.76
C TRP A 32 37.97 -3.08 -7.90
N GLN A 33 37.76 -3.76 -6.78
CA GLN A 33 36.99 -5.00 -6.72
C GLN A 33 35.48 -4.70 -6.63
N GLY A 34 34.68 -5.56 -7.24
CA GLY A 34 33.23 -5.51 -7.07
C GLY A 34 32.83 -5.90 -5.65
N ARG A 35 31.63 -5.50 -5.24
CA ARG A 35 31.06 -5.81 -3.93
C ARG A 35 29.68 -6.44 -4.05
N ILE A 36 29.44 -7.54 -3.33
CA ILE A 36 28.11 -8.13 -3.15
C ILE A 36 27.72 -7.95 -1.70
N ARG A 37 26.52 -7.43 -1.47
CA ARG A 37 26.02 -7.03 -0.16
C ARG A 37 24.62 -7.55 0.10
N PRO A 38 24.49 -8.82 0.52
CA PRO A 38 23.27 -9.27 1.15
C PRO A 38 23.16 -8.63 2.52
N GLY A 39 21.97 -8.15 2.85
CA GLY A 39 21.71 -7.51 4.13
C GLY A 39 20.24 -7.53 4.50
N PHE A 40 19.97 -6.98 5.68
CA PHE A 40 18.62 -6.80 6.18
C PHE A 40 18.51 -5.50 6.99
N MET A 41 17.28 -5.04 7.15
CA MET A 41 16.91 -3.93 8.04
C MET A 41 15.57 -4.25 8.68
N ALA A 42 15.47 -4.20 10.00
CA ALA A 42 14.23 -4.45 10.74
C ALA A 42 13.82 -3.18 11.49
N GLY A 43 12.56 -2.77 11.33
CA GLY A 43 11.99 -1.61 12.02
C GLY A 43 11.08 -1.98 13.20
N ASN A 44 10.72 -0.98 14.00
CA ASN A 44 9.61 -1.06 14.95
C ASN A 44 8.30 -0.47 14.36
N ASN A 45 7.19 -0.51 15.12
CA ASN A 45 5.93 0.16 14.78
C ASN A 45 5.30 -0.25 13.43
N SER A 46 5.22 -1.56 13.18
CA SER A 46 4.66 -2.14 11.94
C SER A 46 5.50 -1.91 10.68
N ASN A 47 6.76 -1.48 10.82
CA ASN A 47 7.72 -1.59 9.72
C ASN A 47 8.26 -3.03 9.70
N ASP A 48 8.13 -3.71 8.57
CA ASP A 48 8.57 -5.10 8.41
C ASP A 48 10.09 -5.24 8.32
N THR A 49 10.55 -6.49 8.23
CA THR A 49 11.97 -6.79 8.03
C THR A 49 12.27 -6.86 6.55
N ASP A 50 13.04 -5.89 6.07
CA ASP A 50 13.53 -5.85 4.71
C ASP A 50 14.75 -6.74 4.54
N TYR A 51 14.76 -7.55 3.48
CA TYR A 51 15.97 -8.15 2.96
C TYR A 51 16.39 -7.42 1.70
N PHE A 52 17.69 -7.26 1.51
CA PHE A 52 18.20 -6.62 0.30
C PHE A 52 19.46 -7.27 -0.24
N LEU A 53 19.67 -7.07 -1.53
CA LEU A 53 20.90 -7.39 -2.23
C LEU A 53 21.39 -6.14 -2.97
N ASP A 54 22.52 -5.60 -2.52
CA ASP A 54 23.24 -4.53 -3.21
C ASP A 54 24.46 -5.11 -3.94
N VAL A 55 24.67 -4.76 -5.20
CA VAL A 55 25.86 -5.18 -5.95
C VAL A 55 26.53 -3.96 -6.56
N LEU A 56 27.80 -3.72 -6.26
CA LEU A 56 28.61 -2.69 -6.91
C LEU A 56 29.53 -3.34 -7.94
N LEU A 57 29.37 -2.93 -9.19
CA LEU A 57 30.07 -3.43 -10.37
C LEU A 57 31.01 -2.34 -10.94
N PRO A 58 32.35 -2.47 -10.77
CA PRO A 58 33.32 -1.50 -11.29
C PRO A 58 33.42 -1.49 -12.82
N ALA A 59 32.60 -0.69 -13.50
CA ALA A 59 32.60 -0.62 -14.97
C ALA A 59 33.91 -0.09 -15.56
N TYR A 60 34.53 0.91 -14.91
CA TYR A 60 35.85 1.43 -15.28
C TYR A 60 36.56 2.00 -14.05
N GLY A 61 37.89 1.90 -13.99
CA GLY A 61 38.65 2.39 -12.84
C GLY A 61 40.09 2.75 -13.16
N THR A 62 40.58 3.76 -12.45
CA THR A 62 42.00 4.12 -12.31
C THR A 62 42.37 4.08 -10.82
N GLU A 63 43.63 4.28 -10.46
CA GLU A 63 44.04 4.34 -9.05
C GLU A 63 43.30 5.42 -8.23
N LYS A 64 42.71 6.41 -8.90
CA LYS A 64 42.03 7.55 -8.26
C LYS A 64 40.57 7.69 -8.66
N GLY A 65 40.07 6.92 -9.61
CA GLY A 65 38.73 7.10 -10.18
C GLY A 65 38.00 5.77 -10.32
N LEU A 66 36.69 5.78 -10.07
CA LEU A 66 35.83 4.60 -10.19
C LEU A 66 34.50 5.01 -10.82
N LEU A 67 34.22 4.47 -12.00
CA LEU A 67 32.88 4.42 -12.59
C LEU A 67 32.27 3.05 -12.28
N PHE A 68 31.06 3.03 -11.74
CA PHE A 68 30.40 1.79 -11.33
C PHE A 68 28.93 1.76 -11.73
N VAL A 69 28.42 0.55 -11.90
CA VAL A 69 26.99 0.23 -12.00
C VAL A 69 26.57 -0.43 -10.70
N ASN A 70 25.38 -0.11 -10.20
CA ASN A 70 24.91 -0.58 -8.91
C ASN A 70 23.44 -1.01 -8.98
N PRO A 71 23.15 -2.26 -9.39
CA PRO A 71 21.83 -2.84 -9.21
C PRO A 71 21.56 -3.12 -7.72
N HIS A 72 20.32 -2.94 -7.34
CA HIS A 72 19.80 -3.14 -6.01
C HIS A 72 18.45 -3.85 -6.10
N LEU A 73 18.22 -4.79 -5.19
CA LEU A 73 16.96 -5.48 -5.02
C LEU A 73 16.58 -5.43 -3.54
N ARG A 74 15.35 -5.02 -3.24
CA ARG A 74 14.73 -5.19 -1.93
C ARG A 74 13.61 -6.23 -2.06
N LEU A 75 13.58 -7.13 -1.10
CA LEU A 75 12.57 -8.16 -0.96
C LEU A 75 11.90 -7.94 0.40
N ASP A 76 10.61 -7.66 0.37
CA ASP A 76 9.76 -7.51 1.54
C ASP A 76 8.58 -8.49 1.42
N ASP A 77 8.16 -9.07 2.54
CA ASP A 77 7.06 -10.02 2.58
C ASP A 77 5.68 -9.33 2.50
N ASN A 78 5.59 -8.02 2.78
CA ASN A 78 4.31 -7.30 2.88
C ASN A 78 4.15 -6.06 1.97
N ASP A 79 5.23 -5.35 1.63
CA ASP A 79 5.15 -4.04 0.93
C ASP A 79 5.60 -4.06 -0.54
N GLY A 80 5.74 -5.26 -1.13
CA GLY A 80 6.10 -5.43 -2.55
C GLY A 80 7.60 -5.48 -2.83
N ASP A 81 7.96 -5.96 -4.02
CA ASP A 81 9.35 -6.05 -4.48
C ASP A 81 9.82 -4.69 -5.03
N GLU A 82 11.04 -4.27 -4.66
CA GLU A 82 11.65 -3.05 -5.22
C GLU A 82 12.93 -3.36 -5.99
N GLU A 83 13.03 -2.74 -7.16
CA GLU A 83 14.16 -2.88 -8.05
C GLU A 83 14.75 -1.50 -8.34
N ASN A 84 16.04 -1.34 -8.06
CA ASN A 84 16.76 -0.12 -8.38
C ASN A 84 17.98 -0.44 -9.24
N ILE A 85 18.27 0.42 -10.21
CA ILE A 85 19.52 0.35 -10.96
C ILE A 85 20.18 1.72 -11.02
N GLY A 86 21.44 1.76 -10.59
CA GLY A 86 22.21 2.99 -10.54
C GLY A 86 23.50 2.96 -11.35
N ILE A 87 23.98 4.15 -11.67
CA ILE A 87 25.32 4.42 -12.15
C ILE A 87 25.94 5.50 -11.26
N GLY A 88 27.23 5.38 -10.97
CA GLY A 88 27.93 6.38 -10.19
C GLY A 88 29.39 6.52 -10.56
N TYR A 89 29.95 7.68 -10.24
CA TYR A 89 31.36 7.99 -10.40
C TYR A 89 31.92 8.55 -9.09
N ARG A 90 33.06 8.02 -8.66
CA ARG A 90 33.82 8.51 -7.50
C ARG A 90 35.24 8.86 -7.91
N GLN A 91 35.76 9.92 -7.31
CA GLN A 91 37.13 10.38 -7.52
C GLN A 91 37.82 10.68 -6.20
N LEU A 92 38.99 10.06 -6.02
CA LEU A 92 39.90 10.25 -4.91
C LEU A 92 40.85 11.41 -5.23
N LEU A 93 40.79 12.45 -4.39
CA LEU A 93 41.40 13.75 -4.59
C LEU A 93 42.30 14.10 -3.40
N MET A 94 43.02 15.23 -3.54
CA MET A 94 43.78 15.86 -2.46
C MET A 94 44.76 14.89 -1.77
N ASN A 95 45.55 14.15 -2.56
CA ASN A 95 46.49 13.13 -2.05
C ASN A 95 45.79 12.11 -1.13
N ASP A 96 44.66 11.57 -1.58
CA ASP A 96 43.90 10.51 -0.89
C ASP A 96 43.22 10.94 0.41
N SER A 97 42.90 12.22 0.54
CA SER A 97 42.20 12.78 1.71
C SER A 97 40.73 13.14 1.48
N LEU A 98 40.26 13.12 0.23
CA LEU A 98 38.87 13.40 -0.12
C LEU A 98 38.37 12.51 -1.26
N ILE A 99 37.19 11.93 -1.12
CA ILE A 99 36.41 11.36 -2.23
C ILE A 99 35.28 12.32 -2.55
N LEU A 100 35.13 12.65 -3.83
CA LEU A 100 33.90 13.24 -4.36
C LEU A 100 33.19 12.23 -5.24
N GLY A 101 31.87 12.12 -5.09
CA GLY A 101 31.04 11.18 -5.81
C GLY A 101 29.76 11.80 -6.33
N VAL A 102 29.30 11.30 -7.47
CA VAL A 102 27.98 11.57 -8.03
C VAL A 102 27.33 10.25 -8.43
N ASN A 103 26.02 10.13 -8.26
CA ASN A 103 25.27 8.95 -8.66
C ASN A 103 23.89 9.33 -9.22
N ALA A 104 23.34 8.44 -10.03
CA ALA A 104 21.99 8.53 -10.57
C ALA A 104 21.35 7.15 -10.59
N TYR A 105 20.06 7.09 -10.28
CA TYR A 105 19.29 5.86 -10.15
C TYR A 105 17.95 5.95 -10.88
N TYR A 106 17.49 4.78 -11.32
CA TYR A 106 16.12 4.52 -11.72
C TYR A 106 15.56 3.46 -10.76
N ASP A 107 14.41 3.77 -10.17
CA ASP A 107 13.78 2.94 -9.14
C ASP A 107 12.37 2.56 -9.55
N THR A 108 11.97 1.34 -9.19
CA THR A 108 10.57 0.91 -9.28
C THR A 108 10.15 0.18 -8.02
N MET A 109 8.92 0.45 -7.59
CA MET A 109 8.30 -0.13 -6.41
C MET A 109 6.86 -0.53 -6.75
N ASN A 110 6.41 -1.68 -6.24
CA ASN A 110 4.98 -1.95 -6.09
C ASN A 110 4.62 -1.63 -4.63
N SER A 111 3.58 -0.85 -4.39
CA SER A 111 3.13 -0.55 -3.02
C SER A 111 2.32 -1.70 -2.42
N GLN A 112 2.02 -1.58 -1.13
CA GLN A 112 1.11 -2.48 -0.40
C GLN A 112 -0.31 -2.57 -0.99
N TYR A 113 -0.68 -1.66 -1.90
CA TYR A 113 -1.97 -1.67 -2.62
C TYR A 113 -1.84 -2.19 -4.07
N ASP A 114 -0.77 -2.95 -4.35
CA ASP A 114 -0.45 -3.48 -5.68
C ASP A 114 -0.23 -2.40 -6.77
N GLU A 115 0.06 -1.17 -6.34
CA GLU A 115 0.25 -0.05 -7.24
C GLU A 115 1.71 0.20 -7.58
N ARG A 116 2.02 0.29 -8.88
CA ARG A 116 3.40 0.47 -9.35
C ARG A 116 3.81 1.94 -9.47
N TYR A 117 4.88 2.32 -8.78
CA TYR A 117 5.53 3.63 -8.90
C TYR A 117 6.92 3.53 -9.50
N LYS A 118 7.37 4.65 -10.05
CA LYS A 118 8.71 4.80 -10.62
C LYS A 118 9.26 6.17 -10.25
N GLN A 119 10.56 6.23 -10.00
CA GLN A 119 11.25 7.49 -9.80
C GLN A 119 12.65 7.46 -10.39
N TRP A 120 13.20 8.64 -10.64
CA TRP A 120 14.63 8.79 -10.80
C TRP A 120 15.20 9.50 -9.57
N GLY A 121 16.44 9.17 -9.22
CA GLY A 121 17.16 9.76 -8.12
C GLY A 121 18.53 10.23 -8.54
N VAL A 122 19.04 11.30 -7.93
CA VAL A 122 20.42 11.78 -8.09
C VAL A 122 21.04 12.06 -6.74
N GLY A 123 22.33 11.73 -6.59
CA GLY A 123 23.03 11.85 -5.33
C GLY A 123 24.42 12.44 -5.46
N LEU A 124 24.85 13.14 -4.42
CA LEU A 124 26.17 13.73 -4.25
C LEU A 124 26.82 13.18 -2.98
N GLU A 125 28.12 12.87 -3.06
CA GLU A 125 28.91 12.34 -1.95
C GLU A 125 30.21 13.15 -1.80
N ALA A 126 30.57 13.48 -0.56
CA ALA A 126 31.89 13.98 -0.20
C ALA A 126 32.36 13.26 1.06
N MET A 127 33.40 12.44 0.96
CA MET A 127 33.86 11.57 2.06
C MET A 127 35.33 11.83 2.35
N SER A 128 35.68 11.98 3.62
CA SER A 128 37.06 12.06 4.09
C SER A 128 37.30 11.02 5.18
N THR A 129 38.47 11.01 5.82
CA THR A 129 38.69 10.15 6.99
C THR A 129 37.73 10.51 8.13
N TRP A 130 37.53 11.79 8.39
CA TRP A 130 36.86 12.30 9.59
C TRP A 130 35.40 12.67 9.37
N VAL A 131 35.09 13.29 8.23
CA VAL A 131 33.78 13.86 7.93
C VAL A 131 33.27 13.33 6.59
N ASP A 132 32.00 12.96 6.57
CA ASP A 132 31.25 12.60 5.38
C ASP A 132 30.07 13.56 5.19
N PHE A 133 29.74 13.84 3.94
CA PHE A 133 28.51 14.52 3.54
C PHE A 133 27.87 13.76 2.39
N ARG A 134 26.56 13.58 2.46
CA ARG A 134 25.76 12.98 1.38
C ARG A 134 24.45 13.72 1.24
N SER A 135 23.98 13.83 0.01
CA SER A 135 22.64 14.35 -0.27
C SER A 135 22.07 13.70 -1.52
N ASN A 136 20.76 13.46 -1.51
CA ASN A 136 20.04 12.81 -2.60
C ASN A 136 18.74 13.55 -2.88
N TYR A 137 18.32 13.55 -4.14
CA TYR A 137 17.04 14.07 -4.61
C TYR A 137 16.29 12.97 -5.35
N TYR A 138 14.98 12.88 -5.13
CA TYR A 138 14.09 11.86 -5.67
C TYR A 138 12.91 12.51 -6.38
N HIS A 139 12.59 11.99 -7.56
CA HIS A 139 11.51 12.52 -8.38
C HIS A 139 10.68 11.39 -8.99
N PRO A 140 9.53 11.07 -8.38
CA PRO A 140 8.53 10.22 -9.00
C PRO A 140 8.00 10.82 -10.30
N PHE A 141 7.73 9.96 -11.28
CA PHE A 141 7.17 10.34 -12.58
C PHE A 141 6.10 9.33 -13.01
N ASP A 142 5.51 9.53 -14.19
CA ASP A 142 4.28 8.88 -14.64
C ASP A 142 3.09 9.25 -13.73
N ASP A 143 2.24 8.28 -13.41
CA ASP A 143 1.09 8.47 -12.55
C ASP A 143 1.49 8.29 -11.09
N ARG A 144 1.80 9.41 -10.43
CA ARG A 144 2.25 9.41 -9.03
C ARG A 144 1.11 9.44 -8.02
N LYS A 145 -0.15 9.57 -8.43
CA LYS A 145 -1.33 9.64 -7.55
C LYS A 145 -2.38 8.66 -8.00
N LYS A 146 -2.74 7.72 -7.15
CA LYS A 146 -3.65 6.65 -7.52
C LYS A 146 -4.75 6.52 -6.51
N GLN A 147 -5.98 6.35 -7.01
CA GLN A 147 -7.12 6.06 -6.15
C GLN A 147 -6.99 4.62 -5.63
N ILE A 148 -7.16 4.45 -4.32
CA ILE A 148 -7.09 3.16 -3.64
C ILE A 148 -8.48 2.86 -3.05
N PRO A 149 -9.31 2.05 -3.72
CA PRO A 149 -10.67 1.75 -3.27
C PRO A 149 -10.74 1.15 -1.86
N GLU A 150 -9.72 0.41 -1.44
CA GLU A 150 -9.60 -0.20 -0.10
C GLU A 150 -9.50 0.84 1.03
N LEU A 151 -9.08 2.06 0.68
CA LEU A 151 -8.97 3.21 1.58
C LEU A 151 -10.22 4.10 1.58
N ASP A 152 -11.17 3.87 0.66
CA ASP A 152 -12.45 4.57 0.67
C ASP A 152 -13.15 4.38 2.03
N LYS A 153 -13.68 5.46 2.60
CA LYS A 153 -14.57 5.38 3.77
C LYS A 153 -15.95 5.85 3.36
N TYR A 154 -16.94 5.02 3.67
CA TYR A 154 -18.34 5.33 3.43
C TYR A 154 -18.98 5.84 4.72
N SER A 155 -19.93 6.74 4.56
CA SER A 155 -20.73 7.26 5.68
C SER A 155 -22.15 7.58 5.22
N PHE A 156 -23.08 7.62 6.18
CA PHE A 156 -24.42 8.10 5.92
C PHE A 156 -24.42 9.63 5.96
N GLY A 157 -24.82 10.26 4.86
CA GLY A 157 -25.13 11.69 4.77
C GLY A 157 -26.65 11.91 4.73
N SER A 158 -27.05 13.18 4.88
CA SER A 158 -28.46 13.57 5.10
C SER A 158 -29.47 12.86 4.18
N ASN A 159 -29.27 12.81 2.87
CA ASN A 159 -30.08 11.98 1.94
C ASN A 159 -29.20 11.17 0.98
N ALA A 160 -28.03 10.75 1.43
CA ALA A 160 -27.05 10.15 0.54
C ALA A 160 -26.14 9.14 1.23
N LEU A 161 -25.68 8.14 0.48
CA LEU A 161 -24.49 7.38 0.85
C LEU A 161 -23.29 8.17 0.35
N LEU A 162 -22.42 8.54 1.29
CA LEU A 162 -21.26 9.37 1.04
C LEU A 162 -19.99 8.53 1.00
N VAL A 163 -19.02 8.93 0.19
CA VAL A 163 -17.67 8.31 0.15
C VAL A 163 -16.59 9.39 0.20
N ASN A 164 -15.63 9.21 1.10
CA ASN A 164 -14.37 9.94 1.09
C ASN A 164 -13.34 9.07 0.37
N ARG A 165 -12.92 9.47 -0.83
CA ARG A 165 -12.03 8.66 -1.66
C ARG A 165 -10.64 8.57 -1.05
N GLY A 166 -10.11 7.35 -1.04
CA GLY A 166 -8.74 7.08 -0.63
C GLY A 166 -7.78 7.16 -1.81
N TYR A 167 -6.60 7.72 -1.58
CA TYR A 167 -5.53 7.81 -2.56
C TYR A 167 -4.19 7.42 -1.94
N GLU A 168 -3.26 7.04 -2.81
CA GLU A 168 -1.84 6.91 -2.50
C GLU A 168 -1.05 7.79 -3.45
N GLU A 169 -0.05 8.49 -2.92
CA GLU A 169 0.83 9.36 -3.69
C GLU A 169 2.30 9.03 -3.46
N ALA A 170 3.06 8.84 -4.54
CA ALA A 170 4.52 8.81 -4.49
C ALA A 170 5.09 10.23 -4.42
N LEU A 171 5.90 10.48 -3.39
CA LEU A 171 6.35 11.82 -3.02
C LEU A 171 7.70 12.16 -3.65
N ARG A 172 7.81 13.41 -4.12
CA ARG A 172 9.09 14.00 -4.52
C ARG A 172 9.80 14.56 -3.30
N GLY A 173 11.12 14.46 -3.22
CA GLY A 173 11.81 14.95 -2.04
C GLY A 173 13.32 14.94 -2.14
N PHE A 174 13.96 15.32 -1.04
CA PHE A 174 15.41 15.24 -0.89
C PHE A 174 15.78 14.84 0.54
N ASP A 175 16.95 14.24 0.68
CA ASP A 175 17.57 13.99 1.97
C ASP A 175 19.04 14.44 1.99
N ALA A 176 19.53 14.78 3.17
CA ALA A 176 20.94 15.08 3.38
C ALA A 176 21.41 14.60 4.75
N GLU A 177 22.66 14.15 4.83
CA GLU A 177 23.30 13.72 6.07
C GLU A 177 24.76 14.14 6.14
N VAL A 178 25.22 14.40 7.37
CA VAL A 178 26.62 14.62 7.72
C VAL A 178 27.04 13.53 8.69
N GLY A 179 28.19 12.91 8.43
CA GLY A 179 28.77 11.87 9.26
C GLY A 179 30.09 12.28 9.88
N VAL A 180 30.37 11.78 11.07
CA VAL A 180 31.66 11.93 11.74
C VAL A 180 32.23 10.58 12.19
N LEU A 181 33.54 10.41 12.05
CA LEU A 181 34.27 9.30 12.65
C LEU A 181 34.29 9.45 14.17
N VAL A 182 33.95 8.39 14.91
CA VAL A 182 34.02 8.39 16.38
C VAL A 182 35.46 8.11 16.82
N PRO A 183 36.17 9.07 17.46
CA PRO A 183 37.55 8.86 17.89
C PRO A 183 37.67 7.74 18.93
N PHE A 184 38.87 7.14 19.03
CA PHE A 184 39.24 6.06 19.97
C PHE A 184 38.53 4.72 19.75
N VAL A 185 37.21 4.71 19.56
CA VAL A 185 36.46 3.51 19.19
C VAL A 185 36.90 3.01 17.81
N SER A 186 37.07 3.96 16.88
CA SER A 186 37.45 3.68 15.50
C SER A 186 38.90 3.25 15.29
N ASP A 187 39.71 3.22 16.35
CA ASP A 187 41.04 2.59 16.31
C ASP A 187 40.92 1.06 16.28
N TYR A 188 39.79 0.53 16.76
CA TYR A 188 39.51 -0.91 16.79
C TYR A 188 38.33 -1.26 15.87
N VAL A 189 37.22 -0.54 15.99
CA VAL A 189 35.98 -0.81 15.24
C VAL A 189 35.56 0.50 14.58
N GLU A 190 35.75 0.61 13.25
CA GLU A 190 35.35 1.82 12.51
C GLU A 190 33.88 2.13 12.82
N THR A 191 33.67 3.24 13.51
CA THR A 191 32.34 3.63 14.00
C THR A 191 32.07 5.06 13.57
N ARG A 192 30.91 5.28 12.96
CA ARG A 192 30.50 6.58 12.44
C ARG A 192 29.11 6.93 12.93
N VAL A 193 28.92 8.20 13.28
CA VAL A 193 27.62 8.75 13.64
C VAL A 193 27.22 9.76 12.58
N TYR A 194 26.01 9.64 12.10
CA TYR A 194 25.41 10.46 11.05
C TYR A 194 24.20 11.19 11.63
N GLY A 195 24.07 12.47 11.28
CA GLY A 195 22.89 13.28 11.55
C GLY A 195 22.44 13.95 10.25
N GLY A 196 21.13 13.98 10.02
CA GLY A 196 20.58 14.50 8.77
C GLY A 196 19.10 14.81 8.87
N GLY A 197 18.52 15.15 7.73
CA GLY A 197 17.09 15.37 7.59
C GLY A 197 16.61 15.11 6.17
N TYR A 198 15.30 15.09 6.02
CA TYR A 198 14.62 14.85 4.76
C TYR A 198 13.37 15.71 4.67
N TRP A 199 12.96 15.97 3.44
CA TRP A 199 11.73 16.67 3.12
C TRP A 199 11.11 16.05 1.87
N TYR A 200 9.83 15.71 1.96
CA TYR A 200 9.03 15.13 0.89
C TYR A 200 7.76 15.94 0.69
N ASN A 201 7.53 16.38 -0.54
CA ASN A 201 6.36 17.17 -0.89
C ASN A 201 5.21 16.29 -1.34
N SER A 202 4.04 16.57 -0.77
CA SER A 202 2.76 15.98 -1.14
C SER A 202 1.92 17.01 -1.89
N ASP A 203 1.13 16.56 -2.86
CA ASP A 203 0.13 17.40 -3.49
C ASP A 203 -1.28 17.13 -2.93
N LEU A 204 -1.46 16.01 -2.21
CA LEU A 204 -2.74 15.61 -1.62
C LEU A 204 -2.85 15.95 -0.12
N SER A 205 -1.72 16.04 0.57
CA SER A 205 -1.64 16.26 2.03
C SER A 205 -0.60 17.32 2.39
N ALA A 206 -0.36 17.51 3.69
CA ALA A 206 0.81 18.23 4.15
C ALA A 206 2.11 17.55 3.69
N ASP A 207 3.16 18.36 3.51
CA ASP A 207 4.52 17.88 3.27
C ASP A 207 5.03 17.12 4.48
N ILE A 208 5.90 16.13 4.25
CA ILE A 208 6.55 15.35 5.31
C ILE A 208 7.97 15.89 5.50
N ASP A 209 8.29 16.34 6.70
CA ASP A 209 9.63 16.76 7.08
C ASP A 209 10.11 16.08 8.35
N GLY A 210 11.39 15.70 8.35
CA GLY A 210 11.92 14.90 9.44
C GLY A 210 13.43 14.95 9.58
N TRP A 211 13.89 14.48 10.73
CA TRP A 211 15.29 14.33 11.04
C TRP A 211 15.66 12.85 11.20
N LYS A 212 16.94 12.54 10.96
CA LYS A 212 17.49 11.20 11.12
C LYS A 212 18.82 11.22 11.84
N VAL A 213 19.04 10.22 12.68
CA VAL A 213 20.33 9.91 13.30
C VAL A 213 20.66 8.45 13.04
N ARG A 214 21.88 8.18 12.59
CA ARG A 214 22.32 6.81 12.28
C ARG A 214 23.71 6.54 12.82
N VAL A 215 23.89 5.37 13.41
CA VAL A 215 25.19 4.86 13.86
C VAL A 215 25.55 3.67 13.00
N GLU A 216 26.72 3.70 12.39
CA GLU A 216 27.32 2.55 11.72
C GLU A 216 28.53 2.05 12.49
N ALA A 217 28.66 0.73 12.59
CA ALA A 217 29.85 0.07 13.13
C ALA A 217 30.32 -1.03 12.17
N ARG A 218 31.65 -1.13 11.99
CA ARG A 218 32.30 -2.17 11.20
C ARG A 218 33.32 -2.93 12.05
N PRO A 219 32.90 -4.00 12.75
CA PRO A 219 33.82 -4.80 13.57
C PRO A 219 34.94 -5.46 12.75
N MET A 220 34.67 -5.71 11.47
CA MET A 220 35.60 -6.13 10.43
C MET A 220 35.14 -5.52 9.10
N GLN A 221 35.99 -5.47 8.08
CA GLN A 221 35.60 -4.89 6.80
C GLN A 221 34.42 -5.62 6.13
N LEU A 222 34.32 -6.94 6.35
CA LEU A 222 33.23 -7.79 5.85
C LEU A 222 31.86 -7.47 6.47
N VAL A 223 31.78 -6.89 7.66
CA VAL A 223 30.49 -6.74 8.37
C VAL A 223 30.20 -5.26 8.61
N ASN A 224 29.03 -4.81 8.20
CA ASN A 224 28.49 -3.49 8.56
C ASN A 224 27.23 -3.70 9.40
N LEU A 225 27.15 -3.00 10.53
CA LEU A 225 25.99 -2.93 11.41
C LEU A 225 25.51 -1.50 11.45
N SER A 226 24.18 -1.32 11.43
CA SER A 226 23.53 -0.01 11.41
C SER A 226 22.40 0.03 12.43
N LEU A 227 22.31 1.16 13.13
CA LEU A 227 21.18 1.55 13.96
C LEU A 227 20.73 2.93 13.51
N GLU A 228 19.49 3.09 13.10
CA GLU A 228 18.93 4.33 12.58
C GLU A 228 17.68 4.72 13.38
N PHE A 229 17.57 6.01 13.69
CA PHE A 229 16.41 6.63 14.29
C PHE A 229 15.91 7.73 13.35
N LYS A 230 14.60 7.75 13.11
CA LYS A 230 13.90 8.72 12.28
C LYS A 230 12.70 9.25 13.04
N ASP A 231 12.42 10.51 12.84
CA ASP A 231 11.28 11.20 13.43
C ASP A 231 10.84 12.29 12.46
N ASP A 232 9.59 12.19 12.03
CA ASP A 232 8.90 13.15 11.18
C ASP A 232 7.52 13.48 11.76
N ASP A 233 6.83 14.40 11.09
CA ASP A 233 5.49 14.87 11.43
C ASP A 233 4.39 13.80 11.32
N VAL A 234 4.68 12.66 10.67
CA VAL A 234 3.75 11.53 10.51
C VAL A 234 4.05 10.41 11.51
N LYS A 235 5.33 10.02 11.70
CA LYS A 235 5.76 8.89 12.52
C LYS A 235 7.20 9.02 13.04
N SER A 236 7.44 8.32 14.15
CA SER A 236 8.80 8.02 14.64
C SER A 236 9.11 6.53 14.46
N ALA A 237 10.34 6.23 14.02
CA ALA A 237 10.77 4.86 13.74
C ALA A 237 12.24 4.61 14.16
N THR A 238 12.50 3.39 14.59
CA THR A 238 13.85 2.87 14.87
C THR A 238 14.10 1.65 13.99
N PHE A 239 15.27 1.62 13.36
CA PHE A 239 15.70 0.53 12.49
C PHE A 239 17.03 -0.05 12.96
N ILE A 240 17.13 -1.37 12.99
CA ILE A 240 18.38 -2.09 13.20
C ILE A 240 18.65 -2.99 12.00
N GLY A 241 19.88 -2.98 11.51
CA GLY A 241 20.22 -3.77 10.33
C GLY A 241 21.70 -3.94 10.13
N GLY A 242 22.04 -4.54 9.00
CA GLY A 242 23.41 -4.77 8.61
C GLY A 242 23.54 -5.51 7.30
N TYR A 243 24.76 -5.61 6.79
CA TYR A 243 25.08 -6.34 5.59
C TYR A 243 26.50 -6.90 5.61
N PHE A 244 26.72 -7.91 4.77
CA PHE A 244 28.05 -8.45 4.51
C PHE A 244 28.67 -7.79 3.28
N ASP A 245 29.85 -7.19 3.37
CA ASP A 245 30.54 -6.51 2.26
C ASP A 245 31.55 -7.43 1.57
N ILE A 246 31.04 -8.32 0.71
CA ILE A 246 31.83 -9.42 0.13
C ILE A 246 32.56 -8.93 -1.13
N PRO A 247 33.91 -8.91 -1.16
CA PRO A 247 34.66 -8.61 -2.37
C PRO A 247 34.52 -9.71 -3.41
N PHE A 248 34.37 -9.33 -4.68
CA PHE A 248 34.47 -10.27 -5.80
C PHE A 248 35.22 -9.68 -6.99
N SER A 249 35.86 -10.55 -7.76
CA SER A 249 36.57 -10.20 -8.99
C SER A 249 35.90 -10.84 -10.19
N ILE A 250 35.44 -9.98 -11.11
CA ILE A 250 34.88 -10.42 -12.40
C ILE A 250 35.99 -10.98 -13.30
N GLY A 251 37.20 -10.42 -13.26
CA GLY A 251 38.33 -10.92 -14.03
C GLY A 251 38.69 -12.36 -13.65
N GLU A 252 38.68 -12.67 -12.35
CA GLU A 252 38.89 -14.04 -11.87
C GLU A 252 37.72 -14.96 -12.26
N LEU A 253 36.47 -14.50 -12.14
CA LEU A 253 35.29 -15.26 -12.57
C LEU A 253 35.36 -15.65 -14.05
N VAL A 254 35.62 -14.69 -14.94
CA VAL A 254 35.69 -14.89 -16.39
C VAL A 254 36.88 -15.77 -16.77
N SER A 255 37.98 -15.70 -16.01
CA SER A 255 39.16 -16.54 -16.20
C SER A 255 38.99 -17.97 -15.64
N GLY A 256 37.84 -18.30 -15.05
CA GLY A 256 37.55 -19.61 -14.46
C GLY A 256 38.24 -19.86 -13.11
N ASN A 257 38.76 -18.81 -12.48
CA ASN A 257 39.36 -18.87 -11.14
C ASN A 257 38.32 -18.57 -10.05
N ASN A 258 38.72 -18.69 -8.78
CA ASN A 258 37.86 -18.32 -7.65
C ASN A 258 37.65 -16.79 -7.59
N PRO A 259 36.42 -16.29 -7.80
CA PRO A 259 36.14 -14.84 -7.78
C PRO A 259 36.22 -14.21 -6.39
N PHE A 260 36.25 -15.00 -5.31
CA PHE A 260 36.27 -14.55 -3.92
C PHE A 260 37.65 -14.67 -3.26
N LYS A 261 38.73 -14.76 -4.04
CA LYS A 261 40.09 -14.97 -3.53
C LYS A 261 40.54 -13.92 -2.47
N GLY A 262 40.02 -12.69 -2.53
CA GLY A 262 40.31 -11.61 -1.58
C GLY A 262 39.44 -11.58 -0.31
N ILE A 263 38.57 -12.58 -0.08
CA ILE A 263 37.67 -12.57 1.07
C ILE A 263 38.43 -12.65 2.42
N SER A 264 39.61 -13.28 2.45
CA SER A 264 40.46 -13.31 3.64
C SER A 264 40.90 -11.94 4.12
N ASP A 265 41.05 -11.00 3.19
CA ASP A 265 41.60 -9.67 3.48
C ASP A 265 40.59 -8.80 4.24
N VAL A 266 39.29 -9.15 4.17
CA VAL A 266 38.19 -8.42 4.81
C VAL A 266 37.67 -9.07 6.11
N MET A 267 38.19 -10.25 6.47
CA MET A 267 37.76 -11.01 7.67
C MET A 267 38.50 -10.62 8.95
N GLY A 268 39.50 -9.74 8.88
CA GLY A 268 40.23 -9.24 10.05
C GLY A 268 39.31 -8.48 10.99
N PHE A 269 39.18 -8.95 12.24
CA PHE A 269 38.47 -8.24 13.29
C PHE A 269 39.36 -7.14 13.88
N GLY A 270 38.77 -6.01 14.24
CA GLY A 270 39.50 -5.00 15.02
C GLY A 270 40.53 -4.21 14.22
N THR A 271 40.41 -4.17 12.89
CA THR A 271 41.40 -3.53 11.99
C THR A 271 41.37 -2.00 12.04
N GLY A 272 40.44 -1.41 12.81
CA GLY A 272 40.26 0.02 12.91
C GLY A 272 39.68 0.65 11.65
N THR A 273 39.93 1.95 11.50
CA THR A 273 39.41 2.78 10.42
C THR A 273 40.03 2.41 9.08
N ARG A 274 39.20 2.14 8.08
CA ARG A 274 39.67 1.91 6.71
C ARG A 274 40.28 3.18 6.11
N SER A 275 41.27 2.98 5.25
CA SER A 275 41.81 4.03 4.40
C SER A 275 40.74 4.58 3.46
N LEU A 276 40.94 5.81 2.97
CA LEU A 276 39.95 6.44 2.10
C LEU A 276 39.84 5.71 0.76
N SER A 277 40.93 5.13 0.23
CA SER A 277 40.90 4.31 -0.98
C SER A 277 40.03 3.06 -0.83
N GLU A 278 40.05 2.38 0.33
CA GLU A 278 39.15 1.25 0.61
C GLU A 278 37.66 1.66 0.60
N ARG A 279 37.36 2.94 0.86
CA ARG A 279 36.00 3.50 0.81
C ARG A 279 35.53 3.89 -0.59
N MET A 280 36.39 3.83 -1.62
CA MET A 280 35.99 4.09 -3.01
C MET A 280 34.86 3.16 -3.47
N VAL A 281 34.83 1.94 -2.96
CA VAL A 281 33.82 0.93 -3.29
C VAL A 281 32.71 0.84 -2.25
N GLU A 282 32.59 1.78 -1.30
CA GLU A 282 31.55 1.77 -0.25
C GLU A 282 30.12 1.76 -0.83
N LYS A 283 29.15 1.22 -0.10
CA LYS A 283 27.73 1.26 -0.52
C LYS A 283 27.27 2.71 -0.72
N VAL A 284 26.52 2.96 -1.79
CA VAL A 284 25.86 4.26 -1.96
C VAL A 284 24.76 4.38 -0.91
N VAL A 285 24.76 5.50 -0.18
CA VAL A 285 23.79 5.75 0.89
C VAL A 285 22.72 6.71 0.38
N ARG A 286 21.51 6.18 0.27
CA ARG A 286 20.30 6.84 -0.21
C ARG A 286 19.07 6.11 0.31
N ASP A 287 17.93 6.76 0.26
CA ASP A 287 16.64 6.08 0.34
C ASP A 287 16.37 5.35 -0.97
N ARG A 288 16.06 4.06 -0.86
CA ARG A 288 15.86 3.14 -2.00
C ARG A 288 14.38 2.86 -2.21
N HIS A 289 13.61 2.99 -1.13
CA HIS A 289 12.18 2.88 -1.13
C HIS A 289 11.58 4.16 -1.73
N ILE A 290 10.61 4.00 -2.62
CA ILE A 290 9.87 5.16 -3.09
C ILE A 290 8.93 5.58 -1.96
N THR A 291 9.15 6.75 -1.37
CA THR A 291 8.28 7.24 -0.30
C THR A 291 6.87 7.46 -0.86
N ALA A 292 5.92 6.64 -0.42
CA ALA A 292 4.50 6.77 -0.72
C ALA A 292 3.73 7.15 0.54
N HIS A 293 2.68 7.96 0.37
CA HIS A 293 1.81 8.38 1.46
C HIS A 293 0.35 8.23 1.06
N THR A 294 -0.46 7.74 2.00
CA THR A 294 -1.89 7.58 1.81
C THR A 294 -2.63 8.82 2.29
N TYR A 295 -3.63 9.22 1.51
CA TYR A 295 -4.48 10.36 1.80
C TYR A 295 -5.94 9.98 1.62
N GLN A 296 -6.82 10.69 2.31
CA GLN A 296 -8.25 10.54 2.13
C GLN A 296 -8.90 11.91 1.96
N ASP A 297 -9.74 12.05 0.95
CA ASP A 297 -10.44 13.29 0.67
C ASP A 297 -11.22 13.77 1.89
N GLU A 298 -11.08 15.05 2.22
CA GLU A 298 -11.86 15.67 3.30
C GLU A 298 -13.32 15.86 2.90
N THR A 299 -13.57 16.14 1.62
CA THR A 299 -14.93 16.39 1.10
C THR A 299 -15.52 15.11 0.54
N PRO A 300 -16.61 14.58 1.11
CA PRO A 300 -17.21 13.37 0.61
C PRO A 300 -17.96 13.61 -0.71
N GLU A 301 -17.94 12.60 -1.58
CA GLU A 301 -18.77 12.52 -2.79
C GLU A 301 -20.05 11.73 -2.51
N LYS A 302 -21.16 12.14 -3.13
CA LYS A 302 -22.40 11.35 -3.13
C LYS A 302 -22.24 10.16 -4.08
N THR A 303 -22.54 8.96 -3.57
CA THR A 303 -22.58 7.72 -4.37
C THR A 303 -24.02 7.36 -4.74
N GLU A 304 -24.90 7.32 -3.75
CA GLU A 304 -26.30 6.92 -3.91
C GLU A 304 -27.23 7.89 -3.21
N ASP A 305 -28.44 8.06 -3.73
CA ASP A 305 -29.53 8.73 -3.02
C ASP A 305 -30.12 7.78 -1.97
N MET A 306 -30.31 8.29 -0.75
CA MET A 306 -30.76 7.52 0.40
C MET A 306 -32.01 8.12 1.02
N ILE A 307 -32.94 7.25 1.40
CA ILE A 307 -34.07 7.54 2.29
C ILE A 307 -33.87 6.72 3.57
N TYR A 308 -34.05 7.38 4.72
CA TYR A 308 -33.81 6.77 6.02
C TYR A 308 -35.12 6.54 6.77
N VAL A 309 -35.23 5.38 7.42
CA VAL A 309 -36.39 4.97 8.20
C VAL A 309 -35.93 4.45 9.57
N ASN A 310 -36.53 4.98 10.64
CA ASN A 310 -36.23 4.59 12.01
C ASN A 310 -37.44 4.84 12.92
N ALA A 311 -37.98 3.80 13.56
CA ALA A 311 -39.18 3.89 14.38
C ALA A 311 -38.95 4.65 15.69
N ASP A 312 -37.69 4.74 16.13
CA ASP A 312 -37.30 5.54 17.30
C ASP A 312 -37.36 7.05 17.04
N ASN A 313 -37.57 7.51 15.80
CA ASN A 313 -37.77 8.95 15.56
C ASN A 313 -39.04 9.42 16.27
N PRO A 314 -38.96 10.42 17.18
CA PRO A 314 -40.14 10.97 17.84
C PRO A 314 -41.08 11.77 16.92
N ASN A 315 -40.60 12.17 15.74
CA ASN A 315 -41.37 12.92 14.74
C ASN A 315 -41.68 12.04 13.53
N SER A 316 -42.64 12.47 12.70
CA SER A 316 -42.96 11.77 11.44
C SER A 316 -41.78 11.66 10.47
N GLY A 317 -40.82 12.61 10.55
CA GLY A 317 -39.58 12.58 9.78
C GLY A 317 -39.69 13.22 8.41
N THR A 318 -38.53 13.48 7.81
CA THR A 318 -38.35 14.02 6.46
C THR A 318 -37.55 13.07 5.55
N GLY A 319 -37.27 11.85 6.03
CA GLY A 319 -36.51 10.84 5.28
C GLY A 319 -35.01 11.08 5.26
N THR A 320 -34.52 12.07 6.00
CA THR A 320 -33.08 12.37 6.13
C THR A 320 -32.43 11.51 7.21
N TYR A 321 -31.11 11.37 7.22
CA TYR A 321 -30.41 10.61 8.26
C TYR A 321 -30.60 11.24 9.65
N GLU A 322 -30.66 12.58 9.72
CA GLU A 322 -30.86 13.32 10.97
C GLU A 322 -32.32 13.35 11.43
N ASP A 323 -33.27 13.17 10.51
CA ASP A 323 -34.72 13.15 10.76
C ASP A 323 -35.39 12.08 9.87
N PRO A 324 -35.15 10.79 10.16
CA PRO A 324 -35.60 9.66 9.32
C PRO A 324 -37.11 9.51 9.40
N TYR A 325 -37.77 8.92 8.40
CA TYR A 325 -39.19 8.62 8.56
C TYR A 325 -39.42 7.66 9.73
N GLN A 326 -40.41 7.97 10.56
CA GLN A 326 -40.79 7.07 11.66
C GLN A 326 -41.35 5.74 11.13
N ASP A 327 -41.97 5.76 9.96
CA ASP A 327 -42.64 4.60 9.38
C ASP A 327 -42.30 4.46 7.90
N ILE A 328 -42.01 3.22 7.48
CA ILE A 328 -41.66 2.88 6.09
C ILE A 328 -42.78 3.23 5.10
N SER A 329 -44.04 3.29 5.54
CA SER A 329 -45.18 3.71 4.74
C SER A 329 -45.12 5.18 4.29
N SER A 330 -44.25 6.00 4.90
CA SER A 330 -44.02 7.38 4.49
C SER A 330 -43.11 7.50 3.26
N VAL A 331 -42.27 6.48 3.02
CA VAL A 331 -41.24 6.48 1.96
C VAL A 331 -41.81 6.72 0.55
N PRO A 332 -42.96 6.14 0.13
CA PRO A 332 -43.48 6.35 -1.23
C PRO A 332 -43.90 7.80 -1.53
N ALA A 333 -44.08 8.64 -0.51
CA ALA A 333 -44.37 10.07 -0.67
C ALA A 333 -43.10 10.94 -0.75
N ASP A 334 -41.92 10.36 -0.50
CA ASP A 334 -40.65 11.08 -0.57
C ASP A 334 -40.31 11.45 -2.02
N SER A 335 -39.75 12.65 -2.21
CA SER A 335 -39.28 13.12 -3.51
C SER A 335 -38.16 12.28 -4.13
N LEU A 336 -37.39 11.57 -3.31
CA LEU A 336 -36.32 10.66 -3.72
C LEU A 336 -36.81 9.26 -4.01
N TYR A 337 -38.08 8.92 -3.75
CA TYR A 337 -38.62 7.60 -4.06
C TYR A 337 -38.72 7.41 -5.57
N SER A 338 -37.63 6.88 -6.16
CA SER A 338 -37.41 6.78 -7.59
C SER A 338 -36.54 5.56 -7.92
N ASN A 339 -36.43 5.23 -9.21
CA ASN A 339 -35.63 4.08 -9.63
C ASN A 339 -34.18 4.23 -9.18
N GLY A 340 -33.64 3.21 -8.50
CA GLY A 340 -32.25 3.19 -8.05
C GLY A 340 -32.01 3.76 -6.64
N THR A 341 -33.00 4.39 -6.00
CA THR A 341 -32.85 4.92 -4.64
C THR A 341 -32.67 3.83 -3.60
N TRP A 342 -31.83 4.09 -2.61
CA TRP A 342 -31.58 3.19 -1.50
C TRP A 342 -32.43 3.60 -0.29
N ILE A 343 -32.98 2.62 0.40
CA ILE A 343 -33.72 2.81 1.64
C ILE A 343 -32.98 2.09 2.74
N TYR A 344 -32.57 2.82 3.77
CA TYR A 344 -31.93 2.26 4.95
C TYR A 344 -32.89 2.28 6.14
N VAL A 345 -33.22 1.08 6.62
CA VAL A 345 -34.08 0.88 7.79
C VAL A 345 -33.19 0.50 8.96
N PHE A 346 -33.25 1.24 10.07
CA PHE A 346 -32.38 1.02 11.21
C PHE A 346 -33.09 1.33 12.52
N SER A 347 -32.55 0.82 13.62
CA SER A 347 -32.92 1.22 14.98
C SER A 347 -31.81 2.08 15.57
N SER A 348 -32.19 3.08 16.36
CA SER A 348 -31.24 3.91 17.10
C SER A 348 -30.78 3.23 18.40
N ASP A 349 -31.49 2.18 18.82
CA ASP A 349 -31.11 1.35 19.93
C ASP A 349 -30.62 -0.05 19.48
N SER A 350 -30.17 -0.87 20.43
CA SER A 350 -29.66 -2.22 20.11
C SER A 350 -30.78 -3.27 20.01
N THR A 351 -32.02 -2.83 19.84
CA THR A 351 -33.25 -3.62 19.74
C THR A 351 -33.79 -3.50 18.32
N ALA A 352 -34.43 -4.56 17.84
CA ALA A 352 -35.07 -4.50 16.53
C ALA A 352 -36.39 -3.72 16.60
N ASP A 353 -36.50 -2.66 15.80
CA ASP A 353 -37.76 -1.95 15.57
C ASP A 353 -38.75 -2.83 14.80
N THR A 354 -40.04 -2.72 15.11
CA THR A 354 -41.11 -3.41 14.37
C THR A 354 -42.02 -2.40 13.70
N TYR A 355 -42.12 -2.50 12.38
CA TYR A 355 -43.02 -1.73 11.53
C TYR A 355 -44.22 -2.64 11.21
N ASN A 356 -45.43 -2.21 11.59
CA ASN A 356 -46.64 -3.01 11.47
C ASN A 356 -47.41 -2.66 10.18
N ASP A 357 -48.23 -3.61 9.72
CA ASP A 357 -49.10 -3.46 8.54
C ASP A 357 -48.33 -3.01 7.28
N VAL A 358 -47.10 -3.48 7.12
CA VAL A 358 -46.21 -3.12 6.01
C VAL A 358 -46.67 -3.82 4.73
N ASN A 359 -46.97 -3.01 3.71
CA ASN A 359 -47.15 -3.45 2.33
C ASN A 359 -46.35 -2.51 1.43
N PHE A 360 -45.09 -2.84 1.19
CA PHE A 360 -44.11 -1.95 0.59
C PHE A 360 -43.73 -2.39 -0.82
N THR A 361 -43.96 -1.54 -1.81
CA THR A 361 -43.54 -1.80 -3.20
C THR A 361 -42.21 -1.12 -3.49
N LEU A 362 -41.28 -1.82 -4.13
CA LEU A 362 -40.04 -1.25 -4.63
C LEU A 362 -40.16 -0.85 -6.10
N LEU A 363 -39.54 0.27 -6.48
CA LEU A 363 -39.34 0.64 -7.87
C LEU A 363 -38.08 -0.05 -8.43
N PRO A 364 -37.92 -0.15 -9.76
CA PRO A 364 -36.76 -0.79 -10.36
C PRO A 364 -35.43 -0.28 -9.81
N LYS A 365 -34.47 -1.18 -9.60
CA LYS A 365 -33.09 -0.92 -9.12
C LYS A 365 -32.97 -0.39 -7.69
N MET A 366 -34.07 -0.23 -6.95
CA MET A 366 -33.98 0.18 -5.55
C MET A 366 -33.35 -0.90 -4.68
N VAL A 367 -32.64 -0.46 -3.64
CA VAL A 367 -32.07 -1.30 -2.58
C VAL A 367 -32.82 -1.04 -1.29
N LEU A 368 -33.33 -2.08 -0.66
CA LEU A 368 -33.91 -2.03 0.68
C LEU A 368 -32.95 -2.71 1.65
N TRP A 369 -32.28 -1.89 2.46
CA TRP A 369 -31.22 -2.31 3.37
C TRP A 369 -31.64 -2.12 4.82
N GLY A 370 -31.85 -3.22 5.52
CA GLY A 370 -31.95 -3.24 6.97
C GLY A 370 -30.58 -3.24 7.65
N GLN A 371 -30.47 -2.52 8.76
CA GLN A 371 -29.27 -2.46 9.61
C GLN A 371 -28.73 -3.84 10.02
N GLY A 372 -29.53 -4.91 9.96
CA GLY A 372 -29.10 -6.28 10.23
C GLY A 372 -27.99 -6.83 9.32
N TYR A 373 -27.70 -6.16 8.19
CA TYR A 373 -26.59 -6.53 7.31
C TYR A 373 -25.43 -5.53 7.44
N TYR A 374 -24.24 -6.04 7.79
CA TYR A 374 -22.99 -5.30 7.71
C TYR A 374 -22.41 -5.41 6.30
N HIS A 375 -22.35 -4.29 5.57
CA HIS A 375 -21.84 -4.29 4.21
C HIS A 375 -20.30 -4.29 4.23
N PRO A 376 -19.62 -5.30 3.66
CA PRO A 376 -18.16 -5.45 3.81
C PRO A 376 -17.35 -4.35 3.10
N VAL A 377 -17.87 -3.80 1.98
CA VAL A 377 -17.23 -2.67 1.28
C VAL A 377 -17.46 -1.36 2.03
N PHE A 378 -18.72 -1.00 2.32
CA PHE A 378 -19.04 0.26 2.98
C PHE A 378 -18.65 0.31 4.47
N ARG A 379 -18.51 -0.86 5.11
CA ARG A 379 -18.23 -1.00 6.55
C ARG A 379 -19.30 -0.32 7.42
N LEU A 380 -20.55 -0.32 6.95
CA LEU A 380 -21.73 0.25 7.59
C LEU A 380 -22.78 -0.84 7.84
N GLY A 381 -23.73 -0.59 8.75
CA GLY A 381 -24.73 -1.56 9.20
C GLY A 381 -24.22 -2.50 10.29
N GLY A 382 -24.80 -3.70 10.40
CA GLY A 382 -24.39 -4.74 11.35
C GLY A 382 -25.04 -4.70 12.74
N GLY A 383 -26.19 -4.05 12.88
CA GLY A 383 -26.95 -3.95 14.13
C GLY A 383 -28.11 -4.95 14.21
N PRO A 384 -29.16 -4.66 15.00
CA PRO A 384 -30.35 -5.51 15.04
C PRO A 384 -31.07 -5.53 13.68
N ASN A 385 -31.77 -6.63 13.37
CA ASN A 385 -32.53 -6.77 12.13
C ASN A 385 -33.90 -6.08 12.28
N PRO A 386 -34.18 -4.94 11.63
CA PRO A 386 -35.50 -4.33 11.68
C PRO A 386 -36.57 -5.29 11.15
N ILE A 387 -37.77 -5.25 11.75
CA ILE A 387 -38.86 -6.18 11.49
C ILE A 387 -39.93 -5.47 10.67
N LEU A 388 -40.13 -5.92 9.43
CA LEU A 388 -41.27 -5.55 8.61
C LEU A 388 -42.36 -6.62 8.79
N ASP A 389 -43.48 -6.21 9.38
CA ASP A 389 -44.61 -7.08 9.73
C ASP A 389 -45.82 -6.73 8.85
N GLY A 390 -46.30 -7.70 8.07
CA GLY A 390 -47.43 -7.53 7.14
C GLY A 390 -48.82 -7.51 7.80
N GLY A 391 -48.93 -7.61 9.13
CA GLY A 391 -50.21 -7.50 9.84
C GLY A 391 -51.08 -8.77 9.83
N GLY A 392 -50.63 -9.86 9.21
CA GLY A 392 -51.36 -11.12 9.06
C GLY A 392 -52.07 -11.26 7.71
N GLY A 393 -52.69 -12.42 7.44
CA GLY A 393 -53.19 -12.84 6.11
C GLY A 393 -54.29 -12.00 5.44
N GLU A 394 -54.57 -10.79 5.93
CA GLU A 394 -55.42 -9.77 5.27
C GLU A 394 -54.61 -8.56 4.75
N GLY A 395 -53.31 -8.44 5.07
CA GLY A 395 -52.46 -7.26 4.77
C GLY A 395 -51.70 -7.27 3.43
N GLY A 396 -51.79 -8.36 2.66
CA GLY A 396 -51.06 -8.52 1.39
C GLY A 396 -49.58 -8.87 1.58
N ASP A 397 -48.79 -8.73 0.52
CA ASP A 397 -47.35 -9.04 0.55
C ASP A 397 -46.57 -7.97 1.31
N VAL A 398 -45.59 -8.38 2.15
CA VAL A 398 -44.81 -7.40 2.93
C VAL A 398 -43.94 -6.53 2.01
N ILE A 399 -43.24 -7.17 1.07
CA ILE A 399 -42.43 -6.50 0.06
C ILE A 399 -42.84 -6.98 -1.33
N THR A 400 -43.22 -6.04 -2.20
CA THR A 400 -43.43 -6.28 -3.63
C THR A 400 -42.23 -5.78 -4.43
N LEU A 401 -41.60 -6.67 -5.19
CA LEU A 401 -40.41 -6.41 -5.98
C LEU A 401 -40.72 -5.90 -7.38
N ALA A 402 -39.79 -5.11 -7.90
CA ALA A 402 -39.62 -4.78 -9.32
C ALA A 402 -38.27 -5.33 -9.85
N ASP A 403 -37.93 -4.95 -11.07
CA ASP A 403 -36.67 -5.36 -11.72
C ASP A 403 -35.43 -4.83 -10.96
N TYR A 404 -34.43 -5.69 -10.82
CA TYR A 404 -33.09 -5.40 -10.31
C TYR A 404 -33.05 -4.88 -8.87
N ASN A 405 -34.02 -5.25 -8.04
CA ASN A 405 -34.00 -4.88 -6.63
C ASN A 405 -33.00 -5.69 -5.80
N GLU A 406 -32.55 -5.09 -4.71
CA GLU A 406 -31.82 -5.78 -3.65
C GLU A 406 -32.56 -5.63 -2.32
N VAL A 407 -32.71 -6.71 -1.57
CA VAL A 407 -33.32 -6.71 -0.24
C VAL A 407 -32.39 -7.44 0.73
N MET A 408 -31.96 -6.77 1.79
CA MET A 408 -30.99 -7.32 2.74
C MET A 408 -31.15 -6.83 4.17
N GLY A 409 -30.73 -7.63 5.15
CA GLY A 409 -30.58 -7.21 6.55
C GLY A 409 -31.87 -7.01 7.34
N LEU A 410 -33.00 -7.55 6.87
CA LEU A 410 -34.32 -7.39 7.48
C LEU A 410 -34.84 -8.69 8.11
N THR A 411 -35.78 -8.54 9.04
CA THR A 411 -36.73 -9.59 9.38
C THR A 411 -38.05 -9.31 8.69
N ILE A 412 -38.62 -10.29 7.99
CA ILE A 412 -39.85 -10.14 7.20
C ILE A 412 -40.85 -11.19 7.64
N GLN A 413 -42.03 -10.76 8.10
CA GLN A 413 -43.01 -11.67 8.69
C GLN A 413 -44.46 -11.27 8.47
N ASN A 414 -45.35 -12.24 8.72
CA ASN A 414 -46.80 -12.06 8.79
C ASN A 414 -47.46 -11.45 7.54
N GLY A 415 -46.84 -11.54 6.35
CA GLY A 415 -47.49 -11.20 5.09
C GLY A 415 -48.26 -12.36 4.46
N ASP A 416 -48.91 -12.07 3.33
CA ASP A 416 -49.46 -13.07 2.41
C ASP A 416 -48.31 -13.88 1.79
N ALA A 417 -47.41 -13.20 1.07
CA ALA A 417 -46.00 -13.54 0.97
C ALA A 417 -45.11 -12.58 1.77
N GLY A 418 -43.96 -13.07 2.25
CA GLY A 418 -42.94 -12.20 2.83
C GLY A 418 -42.34 -11.28 1.76
N ILE A 419 -41.89 -11.87 0.65
CA ILE A 419 -41.41 -11.15 -0.53
C ILE A 419 -42.12 -11.70 -1.76
N TYR A 420 -42.77 -10.85 -2.54
CA TYR A 420 -43.46 -11.19 -3.78
C TYR A 420 -42.82 -10.52 -5.00
N GLY A 421 -42.79 -11.22 -6.12
CA GLY A 421 -42.31 -10.71 -7.41
C GLY A 421 -43.02 -11.37 -8.58
N ASN A 422 -43.38 -10.59 -9.59
CA ASN A 422 -44.08 -11.07 -10.79
C ASN A 422 -43.46 -10.49 -12.06
N ASN A 423 -42.96 -11.36 -12.95
CA ASN A 423 -42.28 -10.98 -14.19
C ASN A 423 -41.08 -10.07 -13.99
N ILE A 424 -40.30 -10.31 -12.92
CA ILE A 424 -39.14 -9.50 -12.53
C ILE A 424 -37.82 -10.14 -12.95
N ARG A 425 -36.78 -9.30 -13.11
CA ARG A 425 -35.43 -9.70 -13.50
C ARG A 425 -34.37 -9.26 -12.50
N GLY A 426 -33.36 -10.09 -12.30
CA GLY A 426 -32.09 -9.65 -11.69
C GLY A 426 -32.15 -9.21 -10.22
N THR A 427 -33.09 -9.73 -9.44
CA THR A 427 -33.22 -9.41 -8.01
C THR A 427 -32.17 -10.15 -7.16
N ASN A 428 -31.60 -9.46 -6.16
CA ASN A 428 -30.77 -10.05 -5.12
C ASN A 428 -31.52 -10.04 -3.77
N ILE A 429 -31.64 -11.20 -3.11
CA ILE A 429 -32.27 -11.31 -1.77
C ILE A 429 -31.30 -12.10 -0.90
N HIS A 430 -30.75 -11.47 0.13
CA HIS A 430 -29.73 -12.11 0.97
C HIS A 430 -29.76 -11.56 2.40
N HIS A 431 -29.30 -12.37 3.36
CA HIS A 431 -29.14 -11.95 4.77
C HIS A 431 -30.43 -11.42 5.42
N ASN A 432 -31.59 -11.93 5.00
CA ASN A 432 -32.87 -11.66 5.62
C ASN A 432 -33.32 -12.85 6.48
N LEU A 433 -34.05 -12.58 7.55
CA LEU A 433 -34.80 -13.58 8.32
C LEU A 433 -36.28 -13.54 7.88
N ILE A 434 -36.74 -14.57 7.18
CA ILE A 434 -38.13 -14.63 6.68
C ILE A 434 -38.89 -15.70 7.47
N ARG A 435 -39.98 -15.33 8.15
CA ARG A 435 -40.73 -16.23 9.04
C ARG A 435 -42.22 -15.91 9.10
N ASN A 436 -43.03 -16.88 9.50
CA ASN A 436 -44.46 -16.68 9.85
C ASN A 436 -45.34 -16.01 8.78
N ASN A 437 -45.00 -16.11 7.50
CA ASN A 437 -45.86 -15.64 6.40
C ASN A 437 -46.91 -16.72 6.09
N GLY A 438 -48.19 -16.38 6.15
CA GLY A 438 -49.26 -17.37 6.37
C GLY A 438 -50.55 -17.19 5.56
N GLY A 439 -50.73 -16.08 4.83
CA GLY A 439 -51.92 -15.87 3.98
C GLY A 439 -51.93 -16.78 2.75
N GLY A 440 -50.80 -16.88 2.05
CA GLY A 440 -50.61 -17.62 0.79
C GLY A 440 -49.57 -18.72 0.89
N GLY A 441 -48.90 -18.83 2.05
CA GLY A 441 -48.01 -19.94 2.40
C GLY A 441 -46.57 -19.84 1.90
N THR A 442 -46.12 -18.68 1.43
CA THR A 442 -44.77 -18.52 0.86
C THR A 442 -43.96 -17.44 1.56
N GLY A 443 -42.76 -17.79 2.04
CA GLY A 443 -41.81 -16.78 2.52
C GLY A 443 -41.31 -15.87 1.39
N ILE A 444 -40.96 -16.46 0.25
CA ILE A 444 -40.61 -15.77 -0.99
C ILE A 444 -41.44 -16.39 -2.12
N HIS A 445 -42.14 -15.57 -2.89
CA HIS A 445 -42.89 -15.95 -4.09
C HIS A 445 -42.36 -15.15 -5.28
N ILE A 446 -41.78 -15.85 -6.26
CA ILE A 446 -41.36 -15.23 -7.53
C ILE A 446 -42.01 -16.02 -8.65
N GLU A 447 -42.91 -15.39 -9.39
CA GLU A 447 -43.49 -15.94 -10.60
C GLU A 447 -43.00 -15.18 -11.83
N ASN A 448 -42.55 -15.91 -12.84
CA ASN A 448 -42.16 -15.35 -14.12
C ASN A 448 -42.92 -16.12 -15.20
N TYR A 449 -43.78 -15.43 -15.94
CA TYR A 449 -44.47 -15.97 -17.09
C TYR A 449 -43.49 -15.97 -18.27
N PHE A 450 -42.66 -16.99 -18.33
CA PHE A 450 -41.90 -17.27 -19.54
C PHE A 450 -42.88 -17.60 -20.67
N SER A 451 -42.77 -16.93 -21.81
CA SER A 451 -43.42 -17.45 -23.03
C SER A 451 -42.67 -18.72 -23.45
N ALA A 452 -43.34 -19.65 -24.14
CA ALA A 452 -42.68 -20.84 -24.68
C ALA A 452 -41.51 -20.52 -25.64
N ALA A 453 -41.42 -19.28 -26.14
CA ALA A 453 -40.31 -18.80 -26.95
C ALA A 453 -39.04 -18.46 -26.13
N ASP A 454 -39.18 -18.24 -24.81
CA ASP A 454 -38.05 -17.91 -23.91
C ASP A 454 -37.41 -19.16 -23.29
N ILE A 455 -38.03 -20.34 -23.47
CA ILE A 455 -37.54 -21.66 -23.03
C ILE A 455 -37.07 -22.49 -24.25
N SER A 456 -36.37 -21.87 -25.20
CA SER A 456 -35.56 -22.65 -26.15
C SER A 456 -34.10 -22.54 -25.74
N GLY A 457 -33.60 -23.58 -25.08
CA GLY A 457 -32.18 -23.88 -25.06
C GLY A 457 -31.71 -24.29 -26.46
N MET A 458 -31.52 -23.31 -27.35
CA MET A 458 -30.79 -23.44 -28.62
C MET A 458 -29.86 -22.24 -28.82
#